data_AF-A0AAU1AFL6-F1
#
_entry.id   AF-A0AAU1AFL6-F1
#
_cell.length_a   1.000
_cell.length_b   1.000
_cell.length_c   1.000
_cell.angle_alpha   90.00
_cell.angle_beta   90.00
_cell.angle_gamma   90.00
#
_symmetry.space_group_name_H-M   'P 1'
#
loop_
_entity.id
_entity.type
_entity.pdbx_description
1 polymer ?
#
loop_
_entity_poly.entity_id
_entity_poly.type
_entity_poly.pdbx_seq_one_letter_code
_entity_poly.pdbx_strand_id
1 'polypeptide(L)'
;MATRRPEQRSWAPAVLVVVLALVIAGVLVAIEAGSRRLAADTRAKEAGAEAAVTRDAQAYGAAVVAAGDPAPTDERLAAVAEGARVEVREVRRAPDLVVVVYGSAPVGTLFGAGNVTVCHRVTFHDLGAATAGSAVERLADCPPPVAWPSPS
;
A
#
# COMPACT_ATOMS: atom_id res chain seq x y z
N MET A 1 -81.30 -22.24 15.27
CA MET A 1 -80.51 -21.13 14.70
C MET A 1 -79.14 -21.13 15.34
N ALA A 2 -78.11 -21.58 14.62
CA ALA A 2 -76.73 -21.60 15.10
C ALA A 2 -75.93 -20.51 14.37
N THR A 3 -75.61 -19.43 15.08
CA THR A 3 -74.75 -18.35 14.58
C THR A 3 -73.29 -18.79 14.73
N ARG A 4 -72.65 -19.18 13.61
CA ARG A 4 -71.19 -19.36 13.57
C ARG A 4 -70.55 -17.97 13.63
N ARG A 5 -69.85 -17.67 14.73
CA ARG A 5 -68.96 -16.50 14.81
C ARG A 5 -67.82 -16.71 13.79
N PRO A 6 -67.51 -15.73 12.92
CA PRO A 6 -66.30 -15.80 12.12
C PRO A 6 -65.11 -15.74 13.07
N GLU A 7 -64.27 -16.77 13.01
CA GLU A 7 -63.02 -16.86 13.74
C GLU A 7 -62.16 -15.67 13.27
N GLN A 8 -62.03 -14.66 14.12
CA GLN A 8 -61.29 -13.44 13.83
C GLN A 8 -59.80 -13.79 13.87
N ARG A 9 -59.30 -14.36 12.77
CA ARG A 9 -57.92 -14.79 12.60
C ARG A 9 -57.04 -13.56 12.78
N SER A 10 -56.35 -13.44 13.90
CA SER A 10 -55.52 -12.27 14.18
C SER A 10 -54.37 -12.25 13.17
N TRP A 11 -54.31 -11.20 12.34
CA TRP A 11 -53.21 -10.97 11.40
C TRP A 11 -51.96 -10.43 12.09
N ALA A 12 -52.07 -10.07 13.38
CA ALA A 12 -50.99 -9.56 14.21
C ALA A 12 -49.67 -10.35 14.15
N PRO A 13 -49.64 -11.70 14.26
CA PRO A 13 -48.40 -12.46 14.13
C PRO A 13 -47.79 -12.35 12.73
N ALA A 14 -48.58 -12.34 11.67
CA ALA A 14 -48.08 -12.21 10.30
C ALA A 14 -47.47 -10.81 10.05
N VAL A 15 -48.14 -9.75 10.52
CA VAL A 15 -47.63 -8.38 10.44
C VAL A 15 -46.33 -8.23 11.25
N LEU A 16 -46.27 -8.81 12.45
CA LEU A 16 -45.05 -8.79 13.27
C LEU A 16 -43.87 -9.46 12.56
N VAL A 17 -44.10 -10.63 11.95
CA VAL A 17 -43.06 -11.35 11.20
C VAL A 17 -42.56 -10.54 10.01
N VAL A 18 -43.46 -9.91 9.25
CA VAL A 18 -43.08 -9.06 8.12
C VAL A 18 -42.28 -7.86 8.57
N VAL A 19 -42.71 -7.18 9.65
CA VAL A 19 -41.96 -6.04 10.22
C VAL A 19 -40.58 -6.50 10.70
N LEU A 20 -40.50 -7.63 11.40
CA LEU A 20 -39.23 -8.17 11.87
C LEU A 20 -38.29 -8.50 10.70
N ALA A 21 -38.82 -9.12 9.64
CA ALA A 21 -38.05 -9.45 8.44
C ALA A 21 -37.51 -8.20 7.74
N LEU A 22 -38.32 -7.13 7.64
CA LEU A 22 -37.88 -5.86 7.07
C LEU A 22 -36.81 -5.18 7.92
N VAL A 23 -36.93 -5.22 9.25
CA VAL A 23 -35.90 -4.69 10.16
C VAL A 23 -34.60 -5.47 10.00
N ILE A 24 -34.67 -6.81 10.00
CA ILE A 24 -33.48 -7.66 9.81
C ILE A 24 -32.82 -7.38 8.45
N ALA A 25 -33.61 -7.31 7.37
CA ALA A 25 -33.09 -6.97 6.05
C ALA A 25 -32.42 -5.59 6.03
N GLY A 26 -33.03 -4.58 6.65
CA GLY A 26 -32.46 -3.24 6.78
C GLY A 26 -31.13 -3.24 7.53
N VAL A 27 -31.04 -4.00 8.63
CA VAL A 27 -29.79 -4.15 9.41
C VAL A 27 -28.70 -4.83 8.59
N LEU A 28 -29.02 -5.91 7.86
CA LEU A 28 -28.05 -6.61 7.00
C LEU A 28 -27.49 -5.71 5.90
N VAL A 29 -28.35 -4.92 5.25
CA VAL A 29 -27.93 -3.95 4.21
C VAL A 29 -27.02 -2.88 4.82
N ALA A 30 -27.34 -2.38 6.02
CA ALA A 30 -26.50 -1.39 6.70
C ALA A 30 -25.11 -1.95 7.05
N ILE A 31 -25.03 -3.20 7.53
CA ILE A 31 -23.78 -3.89 7.82
C ILE A 31 -22.94 -4.04 6.55
N GLU A 32 -23.55 -4.47 5.44
CA GLU A 32 -22.84 -4.65 4.17
C GLU A 32 -22.35 -3.32 3.58
N ALA A 33 -23.16 -2.27 3.66
CA ALA A 33 -22.74 -0.93 3.24
C ALA A 33 -21.56 -0.42 4.10
N GLY A 34 -21.62 -0.65 5.42
CA GLY A 34 -20.53 -0.32 6.34
C GLY A 34 -19.24 -1.08 6.04
N SER A 35 -19.33 -2.39 5.81
CA SER A 35 -18.16 -3.23 5.53
C SER A 35 -17.49 -2.86 4.20
N ARG A 36 -18.28 -2.56 3.16
CA ARG A 36 -17.74 -2.08 1.86
C ARG A 36 -17.01 -0.75 1.99
N ARG A 37 -17.54 0.18 2.79
CA ARG A 37 -16.89 1.48 3.05
C ARG A 37 -15.58 1.31 3.81
N LEU A 38 -15.56 0.46 4.83
CA LEU A 38 -14.34 0.16 5.58
C LEU A 38 -13.27 -0.49 4.70
N ALA A 39 -13.66 -1.47 3.87
CA ALA A 39 -12.76 -2.10 2.92
C ALA A 39 -12.21 -1.09 1.89
N ALA A 40 -13.03 -0.14 1.43
CA ALA A 40 -12.59 0.90 0.51
C ALA A 40 -11.61 1.89 1.17
N ASP A 41 -11.85 2.30 2.42
CA ASP A 41 -10.94 3.17 3.18
C ASP A 41 -9.58 2.50 3.40
N THR A 42 -9.59 1.23 3.83
CA THR A 42 -8.35 0.47 4.01
C THR A 42 -7.54 0.40 2.71
N ARG A 43 -8.17 0.04 1.58
CA ARG A 43 -7.49 0.00 0.28
C ARG A 43 -6.96 1.36 -0.16
N ALA A 44 -7.71 2.44 0.09
CA ALA A 44 -7.27 3.79 -0.25
C ALA A 44 -6.03 4.19 0.56
N LYS A 45 -5.99 3.82 1.84
CA LYS A 45 -4.83 4.09 2.70
C LYS A 45 -3.62 3.23 2.35
N GLU A 46 -3.83 1.96 2.03
CA GLU A 46 -2.78 1.07 1.51
C GLU A 46 -2.20 1.63 0.22
N ALA A 47 -3.05 1.99 -0.76
CA ALA A 47 -2.61 2.61 -2.01
C ALA A 47 -1.87 3.94 -1.78
N GLY A 48 -2.31 4.74 -0.81
CA GLY A 48 -1.63 5.97 -0.40
C GLY A 48 -0.24 5.71 0.19
N ALA A 49 -0.09 4.65 1.00
CA ALA A 49 1.18 4.22 1.55
C ALA A 49 2.12 3.68 0.45
N GLU A 50 1.61 2.87 -0.48
CA GLU A 50 2.38 2.40 -1.65
C GLU A 50 2.86 3.56 -2.52
N ALA A 51 2.01 4.56 -2.74
CA ALA A 51 2.35 5.77 -3.48
C ALA A 51 3.39 6.64 -2.74
N ALA A 52 3.41 6.60 -1.39
CA ALA A 52 4.46 7.26 -0.62
C ALA A 52 5.81 6.56 -0.82
N VAL A 53 5.87 5.24 -0.66
CA VAL A 53 7.11 4.46 -0.89
C VAL A 53 7.62 4.64 -2.33
N THR A 54 6.72 4.67 -3.30
CA THR A 54 7.11 4.89 -4.71
C THR A 54 7.69 6.29 -4.93
N ARG A 55 7.16 7.32 -4.27
CA ARG A 55 7.72 8.67 -4.32
C ARG A 55 9.09 8.74 -3.64
N ASP A 56 9.27 8.03 -2.54
CA ASP A 56 10.56 7.94 -1.84
C ASP A 56 11.62 7.26 -2.71
N ALA A 57 11.27 6.18 -3.42
CA ALA A 57 12.15 5.54 -4.40
C ALA A 57 12.49 6.44 -5.61
N GLN A 58 11.53 7.26 -6.07
CA GLN A 58 11.79 8.27 -7.11
C GLN A 58 12.70 9.40 -6.61
N ALA A 59 12.50 9.85 -5.36
CA ALA A 59 13.35 10.86 -4.73
C ALA A 59 14.78 10.34 -4.57
N TYR A 60 14.94 9.07 -4.21
CA TYR A 60 16.24 8.40 -4.20
C TYR A 60 16.92 8.45 -5.57
N GLY A 61 16.24 8.02 -6.64
CA GLY A 61 16.77 8.07 -8.00
C GLY A 61 17.17 9.48 -8.44
N ALA A 62 16.30 10.46 -8.18
CA ALA A 62 16.58 11.86 -8.48
C ALA A 62 17.79 12.42 -7.70
N ALA A 63 17.95 12.05 -6.43
CA ALA A 63 19.05 12.50 -5.60
C ALA A 63 20.40 11.90 -6.03
N VAL A 64 20.43 10.63 -6.44
CA VAL A 64 21.63 10.00 -7.01
C VAL A 64 22.01 10.67 -8.34
N VAL A 65 21.03 10.94 -9.22
CA VAL A 65 21.27 11.67 -10.48
C VAL A 65 21.77 13.09 -10.21
N ALA A 66 21.16 13.81 -9.27
CA ALA A 66 21.54 15.17 -8.93
C ALA A 66 22.92 15.27 -8.28
N ALA A 67 23.41 14.20 -7.65
CA ALA A 67 24.78 14.14 -7.16
C ALA A 67 25.81 14.20 -8.30
N GLY A 68 25.43 13.83 -9.53
CA GLY A 68 26.26 13.98 -10.73
C GLY A 68 27.52 13.11 -10.74
N ASP A 69 27.60 12.12 -9.85
CA ASP A 69 28.72 11.20 -9.77
C ASP A 69 28.56 10.14 -10.89
N PRO A 70 29.52 10.00 -11.82
CA PRO A 70 29.47 8.97 -12.85
C PRO A 70 29.59 7.54 -12.29
N ALA A 71 30.13 7.36 -11.08
CA ALA A 71 30.33 6.06 -10.47
C ALA A 71 30.14 6.13 -8.93
N PRO A 72 28.91 6.39 -8.44
CA PRO A 72 28.65 6.60 -7.03
C PRO A 72 29.08 5.38 -6.20
N THR A 73 29.80 5.61 -5.11
CA THR A 73 30.20 4.53 -4.18
C THR A 73 28.99 3.96 -3.44
N ASP A 74 29.13 2.74 -2.93
CA ASP A 74 28.08 2.08 -2.15
C ASP A 74 27.69 2.89 -0.89
N GLU A 75 28.69 3.48 -0.22
CA GLU A 75 28.49 4.39 0.92
C GLU A 75 27.68 5.63 0.52
N ARG A 76 27.95 6.19 -0.66
CA ARG A 76 27.20 7.34 -1.17
C ARG A 76 25.75 6.95 -1.48
N LEU A 77 25.55 5.80 -2.11
CA LEU A 77 24.21 5.25 -2.37
C LEU A 77 23.45 5.01 -1.07
N ALA A 78 24.10 4.48 -0.02
CA ALA A 78 23.50 4.28 1.29
C ALA A 78 23.12 5.62 1.97
N ALA A 79 23.99 6.63 1.91
CA ALA A 79 23.71 7.95 2.48
C ALA A 79 22.51 8.65 1.79
N VAL A 80 22.39 8.51 0.47
CA VAL A 80 21.23 9.04 -0.27
C VAL A 80 19.94 8.27 0.08
N ALA A 81 20.06 6.95 0.28
CA ALA A 81 18.95 6.09 0.69
C ALA A 81 18.37 6.51 2.06
N GLU A 82 19.23 6.80 3.04
CA GLU A 82 18.82 7.30 4.34
C GLU A 82 18.01 8.61 4.23
N GLY A 83 18.52 9.57 3.43
CA GLY A 83 17.83 10.84 3.18
C GLY A 83 16.48 10.66 2.46
N ALA A 84 16.38 9.67 1.57
CA ALA A 84 15.17 9.32 0.86
C ALA A 84 14.26 8.34 1.61
N ARG A 85 14.60 7.94 2.86
CA ARG A 85 13.85 6.98 3.68
C ARG A 85 13.63 5.62 3.02
N VAL A 86 14.59 5.20 2.21
CA VAL A 86 14.61 3.86 1.60
C VAL A 86 15.87 3.11 2.04
N GLU A 87 15.83 1.80 1.97
CA GLU A 87 16.95 0.92 2.29
C GLU A 87 17.47 0.26 1.01
N VAL A 88 18.79 0.29 0.79
CA VAL A 88 19.38 -0.36 -0.38
C VAL A 88 19.52 -1.87 -0.12
N ARG A 89 18.89 -2.68 -0.97
CA ARG A 89 18.92 -4.15 -0.90
C ARG A 89 19.92 -4.79 -1.83
N GLU A 90 20.18 -4.18 -2.98
CA GLU A 90 21.08 -4.74 -3.99
C GLU A 90 21.64 -3.62 -4.85
N VAL A 91 22.90 -3.73 -5.25
CA VAL A 91 23.55 -2.83 -6.22
C VAL A 91 24.22 -3.69 -7.28
N ARG A 92 23.88 -3.45 -8.54
CA ARG A 92 24.53 -4.04 -9.72
C ARG A 92 25.09 -2.92 -10.57
N ARG A 93 26.35 -3.06 -11.03
CA ARG A 93 27.09 -2.00 -11.72
C ARG A 93 27.38 -2.28 -13.20
N ALA A 94 26.89 -3.39 -13.75
CA ALA A 94 27.18 -3.79 -15.12
C ALA A 94 25.93 -4.39 -15.80
N PRO A 95 25.58 -3.97 -17.04
CA PRO A 95 26.21 -2.92 -17.85
C PRO A 95 25.89 -1.49 -17.38
N ASP A 96 24.76 -1.30 -16.72
CA ASP A 96 24.31 -0.03 -16.12
C ASP A 96 24.22 -0.15 -14.59
N LEU A 97 24.19 0.98 -13.89
CA LEU A 97 23.95 0.98 -12.44
C LEU A 97 22.46 0.70 -12.18
N VAL A 98 22.19 -0.40 -11.48
CA VAL A 98 20.86 -0.80 -11.02
C VAL A 98 20.89 -0.97 -9.52
N VAL A 99 19.98 -0.31 -8.83
CA VAL A 99 19.86 -0.36 -7.38
C VAL A 99 18.46 -0.84 -7.02
N VAL A 100 18.38 -1.88 -6.20
CA VAL A 100 17.10 -2.30 -5.61
C VAL A 100 16.95 -1.62 -4.26
N VAL A 101 15.89 -0.83 -4.11
CA VAL A 101 15.54 -0.15 -2.88
C VAL A 101 14.27 -0.74 -2.28
N TYR A 102 14.22 -0.73 -0.96
CA TYR A 102 13.12 -1.19 -0.15
C TYR A 102 12.60 -0.03 0.69
N GLY A 103 11.31 0.24 0.64
CA GLY A 103 10.69 1.23 1.50
C GLY A 103 9.52 0.65 2.28
N SER A 104 9.22 1.28 3.41
CA SER A 104 8.14 0.93 4.31
C SER A 104 7.40 2.18 4.71
N ALA A 105 6.07 2.19 4.55
CA ALA A 105 5.22 3.28 4.97
C ALA A 105 4.15 2.79 5.95
N PRO A 106 3.90 3.52 7.05
CA PRO A 106 2.86 3.16 7.99
C PRO A 106 1.47 3.34 7.36
N VAL A 107 0.57 2.40 7.64
CA VAL A 107 -0.84 2.46 7.26
C VAL A 107 -1.71 2.33 8.51
N GLY A 108 -2.57 3.31 8.74
CA GLY A 108 -3.48 3.35 9.90
C GLY A 108 -4.92 3.04 9.50
N THR A 109 -5.43 1.88 9.89
CA THR A 109 -6.84 1.50 9.67
C THR A 109 -7.67 1.69 10.94
N LEU A 110 -9.00 1.60 10.82
CA LEU A 110 -9.90 1.65 11.97
C LEU A 110 -9.64 0.49 12.98
N PHE A 111 -9.07 -0.62 12.51
CA PHE A 111 -8.84 -1.83 13.31
C PHE A 111 -7.39 -1.97 13.80
N GLY A 112 -6.51 -1.05 13.43
CA GLY A 112 -5.11 -1.08 13.86
C GLY A 112 -4.16 -0.42 12.86
N ALA A 113 -2.90 -0.32 13.27
CA ALA A 113 -1.80 0.15 12.43
C ALA A 113 -1.03 -1.04 11.84
N GLY A 114 -0.59 -0.89 10.60
CA GLY A 114 0.32 -1.80 9.91
C GLY A 114 1.37 -1.01 9.13
N ASN A 115 2.16 -1.71 8.34
CA ASN A 115 3.07 -1.09 7.37
C ASN A 115 2.85 -1.72 6.01
N VAL A 116 2.95 -0.91 4.97
CA VAL A 116 3.05 -1.36 3.59
C VAL A 116 4.50 -1.31 3.18
N THR A 117 5.01 -2.43 2.69
CA THR A 117 6.39 -2.58 2.26
C THR A 117 6.43 -2.82 0.76
N VAL A 118 7.28 -2.09 0.06
CA VAL A 118 7.40 -2.18 -1.40
C VAL A 118 8.86 -2.14 -1.79
N CYS A 119 9.22 -2.97 -2.77
CA CYS A 119 10.52 -2.91 -3.42
C CYS A 119 10.43 -2.26 -4.79
N HIS A 120 11.46 -1.48 -5.10
CA HIS A 120 11.62 -0.86 -6.40
C HIS A 120 13.01 -1.12 -6.94
N ARG A 121 13.09 -1.39 -8.23
CA ARG A 121 14.32 -1.36 -9.01
C ARG A 121 14.50 0.04 -9.56
N VAL A 122 15.63 0.66 -9.27
CA VAL A 122 16.04 1.95 -9.81
C VAL A 122 17.18 1.71 -10.79
N THR A 123 16.93 1.94 -12.07
CA THR A 123 17.92 1.78 -13.14
C THR A 123 18.42 3.16 -13.54
N PHE A 124 19.72 3.39 -13.47
CA PHE A 124 20.35 4.65 -13.81
C PHE A 124 20.96 4.57 -15.21
N HIS A 125 20.91 5.69 -15.93
CA HIS A 125 21.52 5.84 -17.24
C HIS A 125 22.28 7.16 -17.30
N ASP A 126 23.37 7.16 -18.07
CA ASP A 126 24.20 8.35 -18.36
C ASP A 126 24.63 9.15 -17.12
N LEU A 127 24.91 8.49 -16.00
CA LEU A 127 25.34 9.16 -14.77
C LEU A 127 26.60 10.00 -15.02
N GLY A 128 26.62 11.21 -14.45
CA GLY A 128 27.68 12.20 -14.67
C GLY A 128 27.56 12.98 -15.98
N ALA A 129 26.61 12.67 -16.86
CA ALA A 129 26.28 13.45 -18.04
C ALA A 129 25.07 14.37 -17.82
N ALA A 130 24.89 15.35 -18.72
CA ALA A 130 23.70 16.21 -18.71
C ALA A 130 22.40 15.46 -19.04
N THR A 131 22.50 14.27 -19.64
CA THR A 131 21.37 13.37 -19.95
C THR A 131 21.11 12.34 -18.86
N ALA A 132 21.80 12.45 -17.71
CA ALA A 132 21.64 11.52 -16.60
C ALA A 132 20.18 11.41 -16.16
N GLY A 133 19.74 10.17 -15.92
CA GLY A 133 18.38 9.92 -15.46
C GLY A 133 18.25 8.59 -14.74
N SER A 134 17.05 8.36 -14.21
CA SER A 134 16.70 7.12 -13.54
C SER A 134 15.30 6.66 -13.91
N ALA A 135 15.11 5.34 -13.97
CA ALA A 135 13.82 4.68 -14.16
C ALA A 135 13.50 3.86 -12.91
N VAL A 136 12.28 3.99 -12.38
CA VAL A 136 11.82 3.30 -11.18
C VAL A 136 10.75 2.30 -11.55
N GLU A 137 11.00 1.02 -11.28
CA GLU A 137 10.09 -0.09 -11.53
C GLU A 137 9.74 -0.80 -10.23
N ARG A 138 8.47 -1.14 -10.02
CA ARG A 138 8.05 -1.91 -8.85
C ARG A 138 8.40 -3.38 -9.03
N LEU A 139 9.02 -3.98 -8.02
CA LEU A 139 9.31 -5.41 -7.95
C LEU A 139 8.21 -6.14 -7.16
N ALA A 140 7.86 -7.34 -7.61
CA ALA A 140 6.96 -8.22 -6.86
C ALA A 140 7.66 -8.83 -5.63
N ASP A 141 8.93 -9.19 -5.78
CA ASP A 141 9.75 -9.81 -4.74
C ASP A 141 10.99 -8.96 -4.45
N CYS A 142 11.27 -8.80 -3.16
CA CYS A 142 12.46 -8.13 -2.68
C CYS A 142 13.64 -9.13 -2.60
N PRO A 143 14.83 -8.78 -3.12
CA PRO A 143 16.04 -9.52 -2.81
C PRO A 143 16.33 -9.45 -1.29
N PRO A 144 16.99 -10.46 -0.72
CA PRO A 144 17.36 -10.46 0.68
C PRO A 144 18.27 -9.26 1.03
N PRO A 145 18.28 -8.81 2.29
CA PRO A 145 19.21 -7.77 2.73
C PRO A 145 20.65 -8.16 2.42
N VAL A 146 21.39 -7.30 1.72
CA VAL A 146 22.85 -7.43 1.65
C VAL A 146 23.46 -6.91 2.94
N ALA A 147 24.42 -7.66 3.50
CA ALA A 147 25.22 -7.20 4.62
C ALA A 147 26.20 -6.14 4.11
N TRP A 148 25.82 -4.87 4.25
CA TRP A 148 26.75 -3.75 4.02
C TRP A 148 27.89 -3.81 5.05
N PRO A 149 29.14 -3.49 4.68
CA PRO A 149 30.12 -3.16 5.69
C PRO A 149 29.61 -1.95 6.47
N SER A 150 29.32 -2.15 7.75
CA SER A 150 29.00 -1.04 8.65
C SER A 150 30.15 -0.02 8.58
N PRO A 151 29.88 1.29 8.48
CA PRO A 151 30.94 2.27 8.64
C PRO A 151 31.56 2.08 10.02
N SER A 152 32.86 1.75 10.03
CA SER A 152 33.71 1.61 11.21
C SER A 152 34.12 2.95 11.77
#